data_AF-A0A0B7AL49-F1
#
_entry.id   AF-A0A0B7AL49-F1
#
_cell.length_a   1.000
_cell.length_b   1.000
_cell.length_c   1.000
_cell.angle_alpha   90.00
_cell.angle_beta   90.00
_cell.angle_gamma   90.00
#
_symmetry.space_group_name_H-M   'P 1'
#
loop_
_entity.id
_entity.type
_entity.pdbx_description
1 polymer ?
#
loop_
_entity_poly.entity_id
_entity_poly.type
_entity_poly.pdbx_seq_one_letter_code
_entity_poly.pdbx_strand_id
1 'polypeptide(L)' 'FIFSTNHVIELVTKMKVVIQKCAGKTPEVHILSQLQAEFKTSSLEVLFKKSSGDANNGTFKISRKGSRLEVVES' A
#
# COMPACT_ATOMS: atom_id res chain seq x y z
N PHE A 1 4.31 4.09 11.32
CA PHE A 1 5.55 3.99 10.52
C PHE A 1 5.18 3.51 9.12
N ILE A 2 5.82 4.02 8.07
CA ILE A 2 5.62 3.56 6.69
C ILE A 2 6.97 3.03 6.19
N PHE A 3 6.98 1.83 5.59
CA PHE A 3 8.16 1.24 4.97
C PHE A 3 7.96 1.14 3.47
N SER A 4 8.97 1.53 2.69
CA SER A 4 9.01 1.36 1.24
C SER A 4 10.32 0.68 0.86
N THR A 5 10.22 -0.36 0.05
CA THR A 5 11.37 -1.11 -0.47
C THR A 5 10.99 -1.78 -1.78
N ASN A 6 11.96 -1.94 -2.67
CA ASN A 6 11.80 -2.70 -3.91
C ASN A 6 11.49 -4.18 -3.66
N HIS A 7 11.73 -4.67 -2.44
CA HIS A 7 11.56 -6.06 -2.04
C HIS A 7 10.42 -6.23 -1.02
N VAL A 8 9.29 -5.54 -1.21
CA VAL A 8 8.18 -5.56 -0.24
C VAL A 8 7.66 -6.97 0.06
N ILE A 9 7.60 -7.83 -0.96
CA ILE A 9 7.17 -9.23 -0.82
C ILE A 9 8.14 -10.00 0.09
N GLU A 10 9.45 -9.82 -0.12
CA GLU A 10 10.48 -10.46 0.69
C GLU A 10 10.42 -9.99 2.14
N LEU A 11 10.32 -8.66 2.35
CA LEU A 11 10.23 -8.06 3.67
C LEU A 11 9.03 -8.60 4.46
N VAL A 12 7.83 -8.56 3.87
CA VAL A 12 6.59 -9.03 4.52
C VAL A 12 6.68 -10.53 4.84
N THR A 13 7.24 -11.33 3.93
CA THR A 13 7.38 -12.77 4.13
C THR A 13 8.37 -13.09 5.25
N LYS A 14 9.53 -12.41 5.31
CA LYS A 14 10.50 -12.57 6.39
C LYS A 14 9.92 -12.12 7.74
N MET A 15 9.23 -10.98 7.78
CA MET A 15 8.56 -10.50 8.99
C MET A 15 7.52 -11.49 9.50
N LYS A 16 6.74 -12.10 8.60
CA LYS A 16 5.77 -13.14 8.97
C LYS A 16 6.43 -14.30 9.71
N VAL A 17 7.56 -14.80 9.21
CA VAL A 17 8.32 -15.89 9.86
C VAL A 17 8.84 -15.48 11.24
N VAL A 18 9.39 -14.28 11.38
CA VAL A 18 9.91 -13.78 12.65
C VAL A 18 8.78 -13.60 13.67
N ILE A 19 7.70 -12.93 13.29
CA ILE A 19 6.55 -12.69 14.18
C ILE A 19 5.92 -14.01 14.61
N GLN A 20 5.74 -14.96 13.70
CA GLN A 20 5.20 -16.27 14.04
C GLN A 20 6.08 -17.01 15.05
N LYS A 21 7.41 -16.94 14.91
CA LYS A 21 8.35 -17.53 15.87
C LYS A 21 8.28 -16.86 17.25
N CYS A 22 8.18 -15.53 17.30
CA CYS A 22 8.17 -14.79 18.56
C CYS A 22 6.81 -14.83 19.27
N ALA A 23 5.71 -14.77 18.52
CA ALA A 23 4.36 -14.65 19.06
C ALA A 23 3.61 -16.00 19.15
N GLY A 24 4.15 -17.08 18.58
CA GLY A 24 3.53 -18.41 18.56
C GLY A 24 2.26 -18.50 17.70
N LYS A 25 1.91 -17.45 16.96
CA LYS A 25 0.73 -17.39 16.08
C LYS A 25 1.05 -16.73 14.75
N THR A 26 0.41 -17.20 13.69
CA THR A 26 0.55 -16.60 12.36
C THR A 26 -0.05 -15.19 12.36
N PRO A 27 0.71 -14.15 11.96
CA PRO A 27 0.16 -12.80 11.85
C PRO A 27 -0.82 -12.71 10.68
N GLU A 28 -1.88 -11.93 10.88
CA GLU A 28 -2.83 -11.57 9.83
C GLU A 28 -2.21 -10.51 8.91
N VAL A 29 -2.46 -10.61 7.62
CA VAL A 29 -1.95 -9.69 6.60
C VAL A 29 -3.13 -9.10 5.84
N HIS A 30 -3.28 -7.78 5.93
CA HIS A 30 -4.31 -7.02 5.23
C HIS A 30 -3.70 -6.31 4.02
N ILE A 31 -4.19 -6.62 2.82
CA ILE A 31 -3.79 -5.91 1.59
C ILE A 31 -4.90 -4.91 1.27
N LEU A 32 -4.64 -3.64 1.56
CA LEU A 32 -5.60 -2.56 1.34
C LEU A 32 -5.17 -1.75 0.12
N SER A 33 -6.12 -1.44 -0.76
CA SER A 33 -5.94 -0.47 -1.84
C SER A 33 -6.06 0.97 -1.36
N GLN A 34 -6.27 1.19 -0.06
CA GLN A 34 -6.45 2.48 0.55
C GLN A 34 -5.51 2.62 1.75
N LEU A 35 -4.87 3.78 1.89
CA LEU A 35 -4.15 4.14 3.11
C LEU A 35 -4.48 5.56 3.54
N GLN A 36 -4.57 5.77 4.84
CA GLN A 36 -4.70 7.08 5.45
C GLN A 36 -3.30 7.61 5.80
N ALA A 37 -2.96 8.75 5.25
CA ALA A 37 -1.71 9.46 5.51
C ALA A 37 -2.00 10.65 6.42
N GLU A 38 -1.69 10.49 7.70
CA GLU A 38 -1.85 11.54 8.71
C GLU A 38 -0.56 12.35 8.84
N PHE A 39 -0.64 13.62 8.47
CA PHE A 39 0.38 14.63 8.67
C PHE A 39 -0.01 15.52 9.85
N LYS A 40 0.96 16.24 10.42
CA LYS A 40 0.73 17.10 11.60
C LYS A 40 -0.44 18.09 11.43
N THR A 41 -0.71 18.53 10.21
CA THR A 41 -1.71 19.57 9.90
C THR A 41 -2.77 19.13 8.90
N SER A 42 -2.72 17.89 8.42
CA SER A 42 -3.65 17.40 7.39
C SER A 42 -3.73 15.88 7.37
N SER A 43 -4.86 15.34 6.93
CA SER A 43 -4.99 13.92 6.61
C SER A 43 -5.36 13.76 5.15
N LEU A 44 -4.76 12.78 4.49
CA LEU A 44 -4.98 12.45 3.08
C LEU A 44 -5.30 10.97 2.95
N GLU A 45 -6.37 10.67 2.23
CA GLU A 45 -6.67 9.31 1.79
C GLU A 45 -5.95 9.06 0.45
N VAL A 46 -5.13 8.03 0.36
CA VAL A 46 -4.59 7.55 -0.93
C VAL A 46 -5.34 6.30 -1.32
N LEU A 47 -5.87 6.27 -2.54
CA LEU A 47 -6.59 5.14 -3.12
C LEU A 47 -5.92 4.68 -4.41
N PHE A 48 -5.58 3.39 -4.46
CA PHE A 48 -5.07 2.72 -5.64
C PHE A 48 -6.21 2.05 -6.40
N LYS A 49 -6.35 2.36 -7.69
CA LYS A 49 -7.35 1.76 -8.58
C LYS A 49 -6.67 1.10 -9.76
N LYS A 50 -7.22 -0.04 -10.18
CA LYS A 50 -6.87 -0.66 -11.46
C LYS A 50 -7.58 0.09 -12.59
N SER A 51 -6.91 0.30 -13.72
CA SER A 51 -7.60 0.75 -14.93
C SER A 51 -8.47 -0.36 -15.52
N SER A 52 -9.55 0.05 -16.17
CA SER A 52 -10.47 -0.83 -16.90
C SER A 52 -9.93 -1.31 -18.26
N GLY A 53 -8.73 -0.88 -18.66
CA GLY A 53 -8.06 -1.31 -19.91
C GLY A 53 -6.98 -2.37 -19.68
N ASP A 54 -6.40 -2.88 -20.78
CA ASP A 54 -5.24 -3.75 -20.73
C ASP A 54 -4.11 -3.08 -19.94
N ALA A 55 -3.51 -3.83 -19.01
CA ALA A 55 -2.48 -3.31 -18.11
C ALA A 55 -1.26 -2.86 -18.94
N ASN A 56 -1.11 -1.55 -19.10
CA ASN A 56 0.06 -0.97 -19.72
C ASN A 56 1.16 -0.92 -18.67
N ASN A 57 1.98 -1.98 -18.65
CA ASN A 57 3.03 -2.21 -17.67
C ASN A 57 3.92 -0.96 -17.46
N GLY A 58 3.61 -0.18 -16.42
CA GLY A 58 4.52 0.80 -15.84
C GLY A 58 4.10 2.27 -15.86
N THR A 59 2.95 2.65 -16.43
CA THR A 59 2.51 4.06 -16.39
C THR A 59 1.40 4.26 -15.35
N PHE A 60 1.58 5.23 -14.46
CA PHE A 60 0.57 5.58 -13.44
C PHE A 60 0.18 7.04 -13.55
N LYS A 61 -1.12 7.33 -13.43
CA LYS A 61 -1.67 8.68 -13.28
C LYS A 61 -2.07 8.88 -11.83
N ILE A 62 -1.68 10.04 -11.30
CA ILE A 62 -2.05 10.47 -9.95
C ILE A 62 -2.96 11.69 -10.09
N SER A 63 -4.13 11.65 -9.47
CA SER A 63 -5.08 12.77 -9.43
C SER A 63 -5.46 13.11 -7.99
N ARG A 64 -5.82 14.37 -7.73
CA ARG A 64 -6.22 14.84 -6.40
C ARG A 64 -7.62 15.43 -6.43
N LYS A 65 -8.47 15.00 -5.50
CA LYS A 65 -9.80 15.56 -5.24
C LYS A 65 -9.93 15.87 -3.75
N GLY A 66 -9.69 17.13 -3.39
CA GLY A 66 -9.70 17.57 -1.99
C GLY A 66 -8.63 16.86 -1.14
N SER A 67 -9.08 16.11 -0.13
CA SER A 67 -8.25 15.28 0.76
C SER A 67 -8.01 13.85 0.25
N ARG A 68 -8.35 13.56 -1.00
CA ARG A 68 -8.15 12.24 -1.60
C ARG A 68 -7.20 12.28 -2.79
N LEU A 69 -6.23 11.38 -2.80
CA LEU A 69 -5.32 11.08 -3.89
C LEU A 69 -5.75 9.76 -4.54
N GLU A 70 -5.96 9.76 -5.86
CA GLU A 70 -6.25 8.55 -6.62
C GLU A 70 -5.06 8.21 -7.52
N VAL A 71 -4.54 7.01 -7.36
CA VAL A 71 -3.46 6.44 -8.19
C VAL A 71 -4.10 5.40 -9.10
N VAL A 72 -4.01 5.61 -10.42
CA VAL A 72 -4.62 4.77 -11.43
C VAL A 72 -3.55 4.31 -12.41
N GLU A 73 -3.38 3.00 -12.56
CA GLU A 73 -2.59 2.41 -13.66
C GLU A 73 -3.17 2.89 -15.00
N SER A 74 -2.36 3.35 -15.96
CA SER A 74 -2.82 4.00 -17.19
C SER A 74 -2.66 3.14 -18.42
#